data_AF-A0A3P3PYN7-F1
#
_entry.id   AF-A0A3P3PYN7-F1
#
_cell.length_a   1.000
_cell.length_b   1.000
_cell.length_c   1.000
_cell.angle_alpha   90.00
_cell.angle_beta   90.00
_cell.angle_gamma   90.00
#
_symmetry.space_group_name_H-M   'P 1'
#
loop_
_entity.id
_entity.type
_entity.pdbx_description
1 polymer ?
#
loop_
_entity_poly.entity_id
_entity_poly.type
_entity_poly.pdbx_seq_one_letter_code
_entity_poly.pdbx_strand_id
1 'polypeptide(L)'
;MIKNKAYSKLPDDSKSALELMLEYSEDLRKAHFIKELFVDMLEENSYAKQRQLLREWLLEVESSSIKEFKAAITAFRNNYPLS
;
A
#
# COMPACT_ATOMS: atom_id res chain seq x y z
N MET A 1 -16.75 -3.26 6.89
CA MET A 1 -15.31 -3.00 6.70
C MET A 1 -14.76 -4.06 5.75
N ILE A 2 -14.23 -3.65 4.60
CA ILE A 2 -13.53 -4.58 3.69
C ILE A 2 -12.26 -5.04 4.44
N LYS A 3 -12.16 -6.34 4.75
CA LYS A 3 -10.93 -6.90 5.33
C LYS A 3 -9.88 -6.94 4.22
N ASN A 4 -9.00 -5.94 4.19
CA ASN A 4 -7.82 -5.96 3.32
C ASN A 4 -6.88 -7.05 3.85
N LYS A 5 -6.81 -8.19 3.15
CA LYS A 5 -5.89 -9.28 3.50
C LYS A 5 -4.52 -9.01 2.88
N ALA A 6 -3.46 -9.21 3.65
CA ALA A 6 -2.09 -9.29 3.14
C ALA A 6 -1.99 -10.42 2.10
N TYR A 7 -1.17 -10.24 1.06
CA TYR A 7 -0.92 -11.25 0.04
C TYR A 7 -0.47 -12.58 0.67
N SER A 8 0.38 -12.51 1.71
CA SER A 8 0.87 -13.68 2.45
C SER A 8 -0.24 -14.53 3.10
N LYS A 9 -1.41 -13.93 3.38
CA LYS A 9 -2.57 -14.55 4.04
C LYS A 9 -3.62 -15.07 3.05
N LEU A 10 -3.36 -14.99 1.75
CA LEU A 10 -4.25 -15.51 0.71
C LEU A 10 -4.05 -17.03 0.51
N PRO A 11 -5.12 -17.79 0.22
CA PRO A 11 -5.00 -19.15 -0.30
C PRO A 11 -4.25 -19.18 -1.64
N ASP A 12 -3.61 -20.30 -1.97
CA ASP A 12 -2.74 -20.42 -3.14
C ASP A 12 -3.49 -20.14 -4.46
N ASP A 13 -4.71 -20.69 -4.64
CA ASP A 13 -5.54 -20.40 -5.82
C ASP A 13 -5.82 -18.90 -6.01
N SER A 14 -5.98 -18.17 -4.89
CA SER A 14 -6.19 -16.72 -4.92
C SER A 14 -4.91 -15.95 -5.24
N LYS A 15 -3.75 -16.44 -4.80
CA LYS A 15 -2.45 -15.86 -5.16
C LYS A 15 -2.18 -16.01 -6.64
N SER A 16 -2.41 -17.20 -7.21
CA SER A 16 -2.19 -17.45 -8.64
C SER A 16 -3.11 -16.60 -9.52
N ALA A 17 -4.39 -16.46 -9.15
CA ALA A 17 -5.32 -15.58 -9.87
C ALA A 17 -4.88 -14.10 -9.80
N LEU A 18 -4.40 -13.66 -8.63
CA LEU A 18 -3.90 -12.31 -8.45
C LEU A 18 -2.62 -12.05 -9.25
N GLU A 19 -1.64 -12.95 -9.19
CA GLU A 19 -0.40 -12.87 -9.97
C GLU A 19 -0.68 -12.69 -11.46
N LEU A 20 -1.59 -13.49 -12.01
CA LEU A 20 -2.05 -13.35 -13.38
C LEU A 20 -2.57 -11.94 -13.68
N MET A 21 -3.41 -11.37 -12.79
CA MET A 21 -3.90 -10.00 -12.95
C MET A 21 -2.77 -8.94 -12.92
N LEU A 22 -1.76 -9.13 -12.06
CA LEU A 22 -0.64 -8.19 -11.92
C LEU A 22 0.34 -8.27 -13.11
N GLU A 23 0.40 -9.39 -13.81
CA GLU A 23 1.14 -9.52 -15.07
C GLU A 23 0.53 -8.66 -16.18
N TYR A 24 -0.81 -8.64 -16.27
CA TYR A 24 -1.52 -7.94 -17.35
C TYR A 24 -1.68 -6.43 -17.15
N SER A 25 -1.49 -5.91 -15.92
CA SER A 25 -1.69 -4.47 -15.64
C SER A 25 -0.60 -3.91 -14.74
N GLU A 26 0.18 -2.99 -15.29
CA GLU A 26 1.19 -2.24 -14.55
C GLU A 26 0.59 -1.38 -13.43
N ASP A 27 -0.56 -0.74 -13.67
CA ASP A 27 -1.24 0.06 -12.65
C ASP A 27 -1.72 -0.82 -11.49
N LEU A 28 -2.28 -2.00 -11.78
CA LEU A 28 -2.66 -2.94 -10.72
C LEU A 28 -1.44 -3.45 -9.96
N ARG A 29 -0.32 -3.73 -10.65
CA ARG A 29 0.94 -4.14 -10.02
C ARG A 29 1.47 -3.08 -9.06
N LYS A 30 1.49 -1.82 -9.49
CA LYS A 30 1.89 -0.68 -8.64
C LYS A 30 0.92 -0.49 -7.47
N ALA A 31 -0.39 -0.52 -7.73
CA ALA A 31 -1.41 -0.39 -6.68
C ALA A 31 -1.29 -1.50 -5.63
N HIS A 32 -1.04 -2.74 -6.07
CA HIS A 32 -0.84 -3.89 -5.20
C HIS A 32 0.40 -3.71 -4.32
N PHE A 33 1.53 -3.32 -4.91
CA PHE A 33 2.77 -3.05 -4.18
C PHE A 33 2.57 -1.99 -3.08
N ILE A 34 1.95 -0.86 -3.42
CA ILE A 34 1.66 0.24 -2.49
C ILE A 34 0.72 -0.22 -1.36
N LYS A 35 -0.26 -1.07 -1.68
CA LYS A 35 -1.18 -1.65 -0.69
C LYS A 35 -0.45 -2.59 0.27
N GLU A 36 0.47 -3.45 -0.19
CA GLU A 36 1.24 -4.32 0.70
C GLU A 36 2.22 -3.53 1.57
N LEU A 37 2.89 -2.50 1.04
CA LEU A 37 3.73 -1.60 1.85
C LEU A 37 2.93 -0.91 2.97
N PHE A 38 1.66 -0.57 2.72
CA PHE A 38 0.77 -0.04 3.74
C PHE A 38 0.41 -1.08 4.80
N VAL A 39 0.20 -2.34 4.41
CA VAL A 39 -0.05 -3.44 5.35
C VAL A 39 1.16 -3.64 6.27
N ASP A 40 2.38 -3.65 5.71
CA ASP A 40 3.61 -3.78 6.50
C ASP A 40 3.76 -2.63 7.50
N MET A 41 3.43 -1.39 7.09
CA MET A 41 3.40 -0.23 7.98
C MET A 41 2.38 -0.38 9.13
N LEU A 42 1.20 -0.94 8.85
CA LEU A 42 0.15 -1.17 9.86
C LEU A 42 0.50 -2.30 10.84
N GLU A 43 1.25 -3.31 10.39
CA GLU A 43 1.67 -4.44 11.21
C GLU A 43 2.97 -4.17 12.00
N GLU A 44 3.68 -3.08 11.71
CA GLU A 44 4.90 -2.67 12.43
C GLU A 44 4.58 -2.14 13.85
N ASN A 45 5.28 -2.69 14.85
CA ASN A 45 5.07 -2.35 16.26
C ASN A 45 5.99 -1.24 16.76
N SER A 46 7.14 -1.04 16.11
CA SER A 46 8.06 0.04 16.45
C SER A 46 7.59 1.36 15.85
N TYR A 47 7.25 2.33 16.72
CA TYR A 47 6.84 3.66 16.28
C TYR A 47 7.86 4.35 15.35
N ALA A 48 9.15 4.22 15.66
CA ALA A 48 10.21 4.80 14.85
C ALA A 48 10.24 4.19 13.44
N LYS A 49 10.10 2.87 13.35
CA LYS A 49 10.09 2.13 12.08
C LYS A 49 8.80 2.34 11.31
N GLN A 50 7.65 2.37 11.98
CA GLN A 50 6.36 2.72 11.39
C GLN A 50 6.39 4.12 10.77
N ARG A 51 7.00 5.12 11.45
CA ARG A 51 7.15 6.47 10.89
C ARG A 51 8.06 6.48 9.66
N GLN A 52 9.08 5.63 9.61
CA GLN A 52 9.91 5.46 8.41
C GLN A 52 9.11 4.84 7.26
N LEU A 53 8.41 3.73 7.50
CA LEU A 53 7.56 3.07 6.51
C LEU A 53 6.44 3.98 5.99
N LEU A 54 5.87 4.84 6.85
CA LEU A 54 4.90 5.85 6.41
C LEU A 54 5.50 6.84 5.40
N ARG A 55 6.75 7.28 5.60
CA ARG A 55 7.43 8.17 4.65
C ARG A 55 7.73 7.45 3.33
N GLU A 56 8.21 6.22 3.40
CA GLU A 56 8.45 5.38 2.21
C GLU A 56 7.15 5.17 1.44
N TRP A 57 6.05 4.83 2.13
CA TRP A 57 4.74 4.68 1.54
C TRP A 57 4.26 5.97 0.85
N LEU A 58 4.38 7.13 1.50
CA LEU A 58 4.02 8.41 0.88
C LEU A 58 4.81 8.69 -0.41
N LEU A 59 6.12 8.42 -0.42
CA LEU A 59 6.97 8.59 -1.59
C LEU A 59 6.54 7.68 -2.75
N GLU A 60 6.28 6.40 -2.47
CA GLU A 60 5.83 5.43 -3.48
C GLU A 60 4.46 5.79 -4.04
N VAL A 61 3.53 6.23 -3.19
CA VAL A 61 2.21 6.65 -3.65
C VAL A 61 2.32 7.88 -4.57
N GLU A 62 3.13 8.87 -4.18
CA GLU A 62 3.33 10.09 -4.95
C GLU A 62 4.01 9.83 -6.31
N SER A 63 4.98 8.90 -6.35
CA SER A 63 5.67 8.52 -7.60
C SER A 63 4.79 7.68 -8.53
N SER A 64 3.81 6.94 -7.99
CA SER A 64 3.00 5.97 -8.75
C SER A 64 2.07 6.57 -9.80
N SER A 65 1.71 7.85 -9.69
CA SER A 65 0.68 8.52 -10.50
C SER A 65 -0.73 7.91 -10.41
N ILE A 66 -0.98 6.98 -9.48
CA ILE A 66 -2.29 6.33 -9.29
C ILE A 66 -3.25 7.29 -8.59
N LYS A 67 -4.27 7.75 -9.31
CA LYS A 67 -5.21 8.80 -8.85
C LYS A 67 -6.05 8.36 -7.66
N GLU A 68 -6.31 7.06 -7.53
CA GLU A 68 -7.14 6.46 -6.48
C GLU A 68 -6.55 6.70 -5.08
N PHE A 69 -5.22 6.87 -4.98
CA PHE A 69 -4.58 7.16 -3.70
C PHE A 69 -4.53 8.66 -3.34
N LYS A 70 -4.89 9.58 -4.26
CA LYS A 70 -4.84 11.02 -3.97
C LYS A 70 -5.62 11.40 -2.71
N ALA A 71 -6.82 10.85 -2.55
CA ALA A 71 -7.66 11.10 -1.38
C ALA A 71 -6.97 10.68 -0.07
N ALA A 72 -6.28 9.52 -0.08
CA ALA A 72 -5.54 9.02 1.07
C ALA A 72 -4.35 9.94 1.42
N ILE A 73 -3.54 10.34 0.42
CA ILE A 73 -2.40 11.25 0.63
C ILE A 73 -2.87 12.59 1.19
N THR A 74 -3.94 13.17 0.64
CA THR A 74 -4.48 14.45 1.11
C THR A 74 -4.90 14.36 2.58
N ALA A 75 -5.56 13.27 2.98
CA ALA A 75 -5.94 13.06 4.37
C ALA A 75 -4.71 12.95 5.30
N PHE A 76 -3.67 12.22 4.90
CA PHE A 76 -2.45 12.10 5.70
C PHE A 76 -1.72 13.43 5.84
N ARG A 77 -1.52 14.17 4.75
CA ARG A 77 -0.84 15.48 4.78
C ARG A 77 -1.57 16.51 5.66
N ASN A 78 -2.90 16.49 5.66
CA ASN A 78 -3.69 17.43 6.45
C ASN A 78 -3.62 17.14 7.97
N ASN A 79 -3.44 15.88 8.35
CA ASN A 79 -3.49 15.45 9.76
C ASN A 79 -2.10 15.14 10.37
N TYR A 80 -1.08 14.98 9.52
CA TYR A 80 0.29 14.65 9.93
C TYR A 80 1.28 15.51 9.14
N PRO A 81 1.44 16.79 9.51
CA PRO A 81 2.48 17.62 8.91
C PRO A 81 3.84 16.96 9.17
N LEU A 82 4.57 16.68 8.09
CA LEU A 82 5.94 16.20 8.13
C LEU A 82 6.86 17.37 8.53
N SER A 83 6.74 17.83 9.77
CA SER A 83 7.64 18.79 10.41
C SER A 83 8.79 18.06 11.10
#